data_AF-U6MAU2-F1
#
_entry.id   AF-U6MAU2-F1
#
_cell.length_a   1.000
_cell.length_b   1.000
_cell.length_c   1.000
_cell.angle_alpha   90.00
_cell.angle_beta   90.00
_cell.angle_gamma   90.00
#
_symmetry.space_group_name_H-M   'P 1'
#
loop_
_entity.id
_entity.type
_entity.pdbx_description
1 polymer ?
#
loop_
_entity_poly.entity_id
_entity_poly.type
_entity_poly.pdbx_seq_one_letter_code
_entity_poly.pdbx_strand_id
1 'polypeptide(L)'
;FCIILILPTKTAALGSAREVYTGMKELANKYKTDPVKLVYITADKNPDFASAFGFVSGSKEELLIAYRPKRKRYERLSPPLTKASVEEFIDKVLGGLQLQQKINKDPSSAVRTPYHDEL
;
A
#
# COMPACT_ATOMS: atom_id res chain seq x y z
N PHE A 1 7.00 -9.68 1.18
CA PHE A 1 5.64 -9.17 0.89
C PHE A 1 5.75 -7.77 0.31
N CYS A 2 4.74 -7.28 -0.40
CA CYS A 2 4.72 -5.89 -0.87
C CYS A 2 3.62 -5.14 -0.11
N ILE A 3 4.00 -4.17 0.70
CA ILE A 3 3.08 -3.23 1.32
C ILE A 3 2.98 -2.03 0.40
N ILE A 4 1.78 -1.72 -0.07
CA ILE A 4 1.48 -0.68 -1.05
C ILE A 4 0.57 0.35 -0.40
N LEU A 5 1.02 1.59 -0.31
CA LEU A 5 0.21 2.72 0.12
C LEU A 5 -0.37 3.43 -1.10
N ILE A 6 -1.69 3.51 -1.22
CA ILE A 6 -2.38 4.29 -2.25
C ILE A 6 -2.81 5.62 -1.67
N LEU A 7 -2.30 6.68 -2.28
CA LEU A 7 -2.63 8.06 -1.95
C LEU A 7 -3.62 8.61 -2.98
N PRO A 8 -4.69 9.30 -2.55
CA PRO A 8 -5.73 9.81 -3.44
C PRO A 8 -5.20 10.91 -4.38
N THR A 9 -4.43 11.87 -3.87
CA THR A 9 -3.78 12.93 -4.64
C THR A 9 -2.44 13.34 -4.03
N LYS A 10 -1.54 13.94 -4.82
CA LYS A 10 -0.28 14.54 -4.34
C LYS A 10 -0.52 15.59 -3.23
N THR A 11 -1.67 16.26 -3.26
CA THR A 11 -2.00 17.36 -2.34
C THR A 11 -2.53 16.85 -1.00
N ALA A 12 -3.33 15.78 -0.99
CA ALA A 12 -3.69 15.07 0.24
C ALA A 12 -2.46 14.44 0.93
N ALA A 13 -1.41 14.16 0.15
CA ALA A 13 -0.15 13.65 0.68
C ALA A 13 0.63 14.64 1.55
N LEU A 14 0.33 15.95 1.46
CA LEU A 14 1.11 17.00 2.12
C LEU A 14 0.76 17.21 3.60
N GLY A 15 -0.48 16.86 4.01
CA GLY A 15 -0.99 17.02 5.37
C GLY A 15 -1.06 15.69 6.11
N SER A 16 -2.13 14.92 5.88
CA SER A 16 -2.40 13.65 6.56
C SER A 16 -1.40 12.55 6.21
N ALA A 17 -1.01 12.44 4.93
CA ALA A 17 -0.04 11.41 4.57
C ALA A 17 1.36 11.71 5.09
N ARG A 18 1.67 12.91 5.59
CA ARG A 18 3.01 13.20 6.11
C ARG A 18 3.27 12.47 7.43
N GLU A 19 2.26 12.36 8.29
CA GLU A 19 2.31 11.54 9.50
C GLU A 19 2.36 10.05 9.16
N VAL A 20 1.50 9.60 8.23
CA VAL A 20 1.47 8.20 7.77
C VAL A 20 2.77 7.82 7.08
N TYR A 21 3.34 8.72 6.28
CA TYR A 21 4.61 8.54 5.56
C TYR A 21 5.79 8.52 6.51
N THR A 22 5.82 9.40 7.52
CA THR A 22 6.87 9.38 8.55
C THR A 22 6.77 8.09 9.36
N GLY A 23 5.56 7.71 9.78
CA GLY A 23 5.31 6.43 10.44
C GLY A 23 5.71 5.23 9.57
N MET A 24 5.34 5.22 8.29
CA MET A 24 5.76 4.18 7.34
C MET A 24 7.26 4.16 7.10
N LYS A 25 7.95 5.31 7.11
CA LYS A 25 9.40 5.38 6.96
C LYS A 25 10.12 4.83 8.20
N GLU A 26 9.60 5.09 9.39
CA GLU A 26 10.10 4.46 10.61
C GLU A 26 9.87 2.95 10.59
N LEU A 27 8.68 2.51 10.17
CA LEU A 27 8.37 1.09 10.00
C LEU A 27 9.23 0.45 8.90
N ALA A 28 9.47 1.12 7.78
CA ALA A 28 10.36 0.67 6.72
C ALA A 28 11.78 0.43 7.25
N ASN A 29 12.28 1.32 8.11
CA ASN A 29 13.57 1.13 8.78
C ASN A 29 13.55 -0.06 9.76
N LYS A 30 12.48 -0.21 10.52
CA LYS A 30 12.31 -1.33 11.46
C LYS A 30 12.25 -2.69 10.75
N TYR A 31 11.55 -2.75 9.62
CA TYR A 31 11.40 -3.94 8.78
C TYR A 31 12.42 -4.02 7.65
N LYS A 32 13.50 -3.22 7.70
CA LYS A 32 14.58 -3.25 6.69
C LYS A 32 15.30 -4.60 6.64
N THR A 33 15.29 -5.31 7.76
CA THR A 33 15.82 -6.68 7.89
C THR A 33 14.85 -7.75 7.39
N ASP A 34 13.58 -7.42 7.22
CA ASP A 34 12.55 -8.33 6.76
C ASP A 34 12.40 -8.29 5.23
N PRO A 35 11.94 -9.39 4.60
CA PRO A 35 11.70 -9.44 3.15
C PRO A 35 10.39 -8.73 2.77
N VAL A 36 10.22 -7.49 3.20
CA VAL A 36 9.06 -6.63 2.88
C VAL A 36 9.49 -5.44 2.04
N LYS A 37 8.73 -5.17 0.98
CA LYS A 37 8.88 -3.97 0.14
C LYS A 37 7.77 -3.01 0.49
N LEU A 38 8.10 -1.82 0.95
CA LEU A 38 7.14 -0.73 1.10
C LEU A 38 7.17 0.12 -0.18
N VAL A 39 6.00 0.33 -0.76
CA VAL A 39 5.81 1.09 -2.01
C VAL A 39 4.67 2.06 -1.77
N TYR A 40 4.76 3.27 -2.30
CA TYR A 40 3.63 4.19 -2.35
C TYR A 40 3.29 4.49 -3.80
N ILE A 41 2.00 4.63 -4.07
CA ILE A 41 1.46 4.98 -5.38
C ILE A 41 0.40 6.06 -5.20
N THR A 42 0.25 6.89 -6.22
CA THR A 42 -0.81 7.90 -6.28
C THR A 42 -1.88 7.40 -7.23
N ALA A 43 -3.14 7.44 -6.79
CA ALA A 43 -4.30 7.07 -7.61
C ALA A 43 -4.40 7.97 -8.86
N ASP A 44 -3.95 9.23 -8.75
CA ASP A 44 -3.84 10.18 -9.85
C ASP A 44 -2.93 9.68 -10.99
N LYS A 45 -1.77 9.10 -10.66
CA LYS A 45 -0.83 8.59 -11.65
C LYS A 45 -1.15 7.17 -12.12
N ASN A 46 -1.73 6.34 -11.27
CA ASN A 46 -1.99 4.93 -11.54
C ASN A 46 -3.44 4.55 -11.20
N PRO A 47 -4.44 5.11 -11.91
CA PRO A 47 -5.85 4.86 -11.60
C PRO A 47 -6.25 3.41 -11.85
N ASP A 48 -5.68 2.76 -12.88
CA ASP A 48 -5.98 1.35 -13.20
C ASP A 48 -5.46 0.41 -12.12
N PHE A 49 -4.24 0.66 -11.62
CA PHE A 49 -3.69 -0.09 -10.50
C PHE A 49 -4.54 0.11 -9.25
N ALA A 50 -4.87 1.35 -8.90
CA ALA A 50 -5.71 1.65 -7.74
C ALA A 50 -7.07 0.93 -7.83
N SER A 51 -7.70 0.95 -9.01
CA SER A 51 -8.95 0.25 -9.28
C SER A 51 -8.84 -1.27 -9.12
N ALA A 52 -7.70 -1.87 -9.50
CA ALA A 52 -7.44 -3.31 -9.33
C ALA A 52 -7.43 -3.77 -7.86
N PHE A 53 -7.15 -2.86 -6.92
CA PHE A 53 -7.21 -3.11 -5.48
C PHE A 53 -8.51 -2.60 -4.82
N GLY A 54 -9.48 -2.15 -5.63
CA GLY A 54 -10.76 -1.65 -5.16
C GLY A 54 -10.71 -0.22 -4.61
N PHE A 55 -9.70 0.57 -5.00
CA PHE A 55 -9.68 2.00 -4.71
C PHE A 55 -10.65 2.73 -5.63
N VAL A 56 -11.53 3.55 -5.06
CA VAL A 56 -12.50 4.34 -5.82
C VAL A 56 -11.84 5.65 -6.24
N SER A 57 -11.75 5.87 -7.55
CA SER A 57 -11.25 7.14 -8.11
C SER A 57 -12.09 8.30 -7.59
N GLY A 58 -11.47 9.24 -6.86
CA GLY A 58 -12.16 10.37 -6.22
C GLY A 58 -12.36 10.24 -4.70
N SER A 59 -12.02 9.10 -4.10
CA SER A 59 -11.88 9.00 -2.64
C SER A 59 -10.79 9.96 -2.15
N LYS A 60 -11.03 10.66 -1.03
CA LYS A 60 -10.03 11.49 -0.33
C LYS A 60 -9.22 10.70 0.69
N GLU A 61 -9.49 9.41 0.79
CA GLU A 61 -8.94 8.53 1.79
C GLU A 61 -7.74 7.77 1.26
N GLU A 62 -6.79 7.51 2.14
CA GLU A 62 -5.60 6.72 1.88
C GLU A 62 -5.91 5.24 2.09
N LEU A 63 -5.29 4.37 1.29
CA LEU A 63 -5.52 2.93 1.38
C LEU A 63 -4.19 2.19 1.49
N LEU A 64 -4.00 1.39 2.54
CA LEU A 64 -2.81 0.55 2.66
C LEU A 64 -3.16 -0.88 2.26
N ILE A 65 -2.30 -1.51 1.47
CA ILE A 65 -2.53 -2.84 0.91
C ILE A 65 -1.32 -3.72 1.18
N ALA A 66 -1.52 -4.90 1.76
CA ALA A 66 -0.52 -5.95 1.77
C ALA A 66 -0.75 -6.89 0.60
N TYR A 67 0.13 -6.86 -0.40
CA TYR A 67 0.08 -7.70 -1.58
C TYR A 67 1.14 -8.80 -1.54
N ARG A 68 0.75 -10.04 -1.87
CA ARG A 68 1.65 -11.18 -2.04
C ARG A 68 1.65 -11.62 -3.51
N PRO A 69 2.63 -11.19 -4.33
CA PRO A 69 2.65 -11.48 -5.77
C PRO A 69 2.63 -12.98 -6.08
N LYS A 70 3.35 -13.79 -5.27
CA LYS A 70 3.42 -15.25 -5.43
C LYS A 70 2.06 -15.96 -5.34
N ARG A 71 1.06 -15.39 -4.65
CA ARG A 71 -0.28 -15.97 -4.52
C ARG A 71 -1.40 -15.13 -5.15
N LYS A 72 -1.07 -13.98 -5.76
CA LYS A 72 -2.05 -13.00 -6.29
C LYS A 72 -3.16 -12.63 -5.28
N ARG A 73 -2.80 -12.61 -3.99
CA ARG A 73 -3.70 -12.24 -2.90
C ARG A 73 -3.27 -10.93 -2.29
N TYR A 74 -4.23 -10.16 -1.82
CA TYR A 74 -3.99 -8.93 -1.10
C TYR A 74 -4.89 -8.83 0.13
N GLU A 75 -4.52 -7.96 1.05
CA GLU A 75 -5.38 -7.50 2.13
C GLU A 75 -5.31 -5.99 2.14
N ARG A 76 -6.41 -5.33 2.45
CA ARG A 76 -6.45 -3.86 2.52
C ARG A 76 -6.79 -3.42 3.94
N LEU A 77 -6.04 -2.47 4.45
CA LEU A 77 -6.37 -1.74 5.65
C LEU A 77 -7.17 -0.50 5.24
N SER A 78 -8.43 -0.47 5.65
CA SER A 78 -9.29 0.70 5.44
C SER A 78 -8.90 1.81 6.41
N PRO A 79 -9.09 3.09 6.04
CA PRO A 79 -8.86 4.22 6.92
C PRO A 79 -9.69 4.13 8.22
N PRO A 80 -9.22 4.76 9.32
CA PRO A 80 -8.08 5.67 9.40
C PRO A 80 -6.72 4.95 9.45
N LEU A 81 -5.78 5.37 8.59
CA LEU A 81 -4.40 4.89 8.61
C LEU A 81 -3.62 5.65 9.69
N THR A 82 -3.45 5.04 10.86
CA THR A 82 -2.57 5.55 11.92
C THR A 82 -1.29 4.73 11.99
N LYS A 83 -0.19 5.30 12.53
CA LYS A 83 1.08 4.57 12.71
C LYS A 83 0.86 3.21 13.42
N ALA A 84 0.04 3.19 14.46
CA ALA A 84 -0.30 1.97 15.20
C ALA A 84 -1.06 0.95 14.34
N SER A 85 -2.10 1.38 13.62
CA SER A 85 -2.89 0.48 12.75
C SER A 85 -2.05 -0.07 11.60
N VAL A 86 -1.16 0.74 11.03
CA VAL A 86 -0.23 0.32 9.97
C VAL A 86 0.80 -0.68 10.51
N GLU A 87 1.38 -0.42 11.69
CA GLU A 87 2.33 -1.34 12.34
C GLU A 87 1.67 -2.70 12.63
N GLU A 88 0.52 -2.70 13.31
CA GLU A 88 -0.23 -3.93 13.58
C GLU A 88 -0.58 -4.71 12.31
N PHE A 89 -0.93 -3.99 11.23
CA PHE A 89 -1.27 -4.62 9.96
C PHE A 89 -0.05 -5.28 9.33
N ILE A 90 1.11 -4.61 9.31
CA ILE A 90 2.35 -5.19 8.79
C ILE A 90 2.79 -6.37 9.66
N ASP A 91 2.73 -6.24 10.98
CA ASP A 91 3.08 -7.30 11.92
C ASP A 91 2.21 -8.54 11.71
N LYS A 92 0.89 -8.38 11.57
CA LYS A 92 -0.02 -9.48 11.21
C LYS A 92 0.36 -10.13 9.88
N VAL A 93 0.63 -9.33 8.85
CA VAL A 93 1.03 -9.83 7.51
C VAL A 93 2.33 -10.62 7.57
N LEU A 94 3.31 -10.14 8.33
CA LEU A 94 4.58 -10.82 8.60
C LEU A 94 4.39 -12.10 9.43
N GLY A 95 3.55 -12.03 10.47
CA GLY A 95 3.14 -13.13 11.33
C GLY A 95 2.28 -14.20 10.63
N GLY A 96 1.98 -14.02 9.33
CA GLY A 96 1.35 -15.04 8.50
C GLY A 96 -0.14 -14.84 8.26
N LEU A 97 -0.67 -13.62 8.43
CA LEU A 97 -2.05 -13.28 8.10
C LEU A 97 -2.41 -13.80 6.70
N GLN A 98 -3.52 -14.53 6.62
CA GLN A 98 -4.06 -14.97 5.35
C GLN A 98 -4.73 -13.79 4.66
N LEU A 99 -4.06 -13.29 3.62
CA LEU A 99 -4.64 -12.32 2.70
C LEU A 99 -5.91 -12.92 2.08
N GLN A 100 -7.07 -12.37 2.42
CA GLN A 100 -8.37 -12.94 2.02
C GLN A 100 -8.80 -12.49 0.63
N GLN A 101 -8.37 -11.30 0.19
CA GLN A 101 -8.79 -10.76 -1.08
C GLN A 101 -7.95 -11.36 -2.23
N LYS A 102 -8.62 -11.71 -3.33
CA LYS A 102 -7.97 -12.19 -4.56
C LYS A 102 -7.98 -11.06 -5.57
N ILE A 103 -6.83 -10.81 -6.21
CA ILE A 103 -6.78 -9.81 -7.29
C ILE A 103 -7.56 -10.36 -8.49
N ASN A 104 -8.58 -9.63 -8.94
CA ASN A 104 -9.47 -10.10 -10.01
C ASN A 104 -9.00 -9.63 -11.39
N LYS A 105 -8.20 -8.56 -11.43
CA LYS A 105 -7.49 -8.06 -12.62
C LYS A 105 -6.01 -8.10 -12.35
N ASP A 106 -5.23 -8.66 -13.26
CA ASP A 106 -3.78 -8.69 -13.13
C ASP A 106 -3.22 -7.29 -13.44
N PRO A 107 -2.61 -6.57 -12.48
CA PRO A 107 -2.10 -5.23 -12.71
C PRO A 107 -0.83 -5.22 -13.59
N SER A 108 -0.24 -6.39 -13.93
CA SER A 108 0.97 -6.45 -14.77
C SER A 108 0.77 -5.92 -16.19
N SER A 109 -0.48 -5.80 -16.66
CA SER A 109 -0.77 -5.21 -17.97
C SER A 109 -0.74 -3.67 -17.95
N ALA A 110 -0.85 -3.04 -16.77
CA ALA A 110 -0.90 -1.59 -16.62
C ALA A 110 0.43 -0.96 -16.20
N VAL A 111 1.41 -1.76 -15.75
CA VAL A 111 2.74 -1.26 -15.37
C VAL A 111 3.60 -1.02 -16.63
N ARG A 112 3.29 0.04 -17.36
CA ARG A 112 4.33 0.73 -18.15
C ARG A 112 5.15 1.55 -17.16
N THR A 113 6.39 1.10 -16.95
CA THR A 113 7.46 1.68 -16.13
C THR A 113 7.41 1.52 -14.59
N PRO A 114 8.50 1.02 -13.97
CA PRO A 114 8.65 0.88 -12.54
C PRO A 114 9.15 2.19 -11.93
N TYR A 115 8.29 2.92 -11.21
CA TYR A 115 8.80 3.92 -10.26
C TYR A 115 8.94 3.25 -8.89
N HIS A 116 10.09 2.60 -8.73
CA HIS A 116 10.71 2.25 -7.46
C HIS A 116 11.25 3.58 -6.89
N ASP A 117 10.49 4.24 -6.02
CA ASP A 117 11.07 5.21 -5.08
C ASP A 117 11.26 4.42 -3.79
N GLU A 118 12.41 3.75 -3.70
CA GLU A 118 12.82 3.04 -2.48
C GLU A 118 13.07 4.08 -1.40
N LEU A 119 12.29 3.95 -0.32
CA LEU A 119 12.38 4.75 0.89
C LEU A 119 13.64 4.44 1.70
#